data_AF-A0A8T7HVE8-F1
#
_entry.id   AF-A0A8T7HVE8-F1
#
_cell.length_a   1.000
_cell.length_b   1.000
_cell.length_c   1.000
_cell.angle_alpha   90.00
_cell.angle_beta   90.00
_cell.angle_gamma   90.00
#
_symmetry.space_group_name_H-M   'P 1'
#
loop_
_entity.id
_entity.type
_entity.pdbx_description
1 polymer ?
#
loop_
_entity_poly.entity_id
_entity_poly.type
_entity_poly.pdbx_seq_one_letter_code
_entity_poly.pdbx_strand_id
1 'polypeptide(L)'
;LFFNSDAVAFDANLETFYNSKKSAALYIDFGAFYQDREASNDTFEDRVGIRLPIGVTFGLGRNVEAYIQAVPHYDFNNDKDFDVDGAIGIRYQF
;
A
#
# COMPACT_ATOMS: atom_id res chain seq x y z
N LEU A 1 -5.38 -5.01 4.53
CA LEU A 1 -5.40 -4.18 5.76
C LEU A 1 -3.97 -3.98 6.21
N PHE A 2 -3.51 -2.74 6.16
CA PHE A 2 -2.20 -2.32 6.64
C PHE A 2 -2.40 -1.48 7.90
N PHE A 3 -1.65 -1.81 8.96
CA PHE A 3 -1.63 -1.07 10.21
C PHE A 3 -0.22 -0.53 10.42
N ASN A 4 -0.11 0.79 10.52
CA ASN A 4 1.04 1.49 11.08
C ASN A 4 0.56 2.19 12.36
N SER A 5 1.47 2.55 13.29
CA SER A 5 1.17 3.11 14.62
C SER A 5 0.01 4.12 14.57
N ASP A 6 0.01 4.98 13.55
CA ASP A 6 -0.92 6.11 13.46
C ASP A 6 -1.68 6.15 12.11
N ALA A 7 -1.60 5.09 11.29
CA ALA A 7 -2.25 5.03 9.99
C ALA A 7 -2.88 3.67 9.68
N VAL A 8 -4.09 3.70 9.13
CA VAL A 8 -4.81 2.54 8.63
C VAL A 8 -5.04 2.68 7.14
N ALA A 9 -4.79 1.60 6.40
CA ALA A 9 -5.17 1.50 5.01
C ALA A 9 -5.92 0.19 4.70
N PHE A 10 -6.94 0.34 3.86
CA PHE A 10 -7.67 -0.77 3.28
C PHE A 10 -7.48 -0.75 1.77
N ASP A 11 -6.96 -1.85 1.24
CA ASP A 11 -6.71 -2.04 -0.19
C ASP A 11 -7.49 -3.26 -0.67
N ALA A 12 -8.12 -3.12 -1.83
CA ALA A 12 -8.79 -4.19 -2.56
C ALA A 12 -7.99 -4.49 -3.82
N ASN A 13 -7.76 -5.79 -4.09
CA ASN A 13 -7.12 -6.19 -5.34
C ASN A 13 -8.05 -5.89 -6.52
N LEU A 14 -7.51 -5.19 -7.51
CA LEU A 14 -8.21 -4.95 -8.77
C LEU A 14 -7.86 -6.05 -9.77
N GLU A 15 -6.57 -6.32 -9.94
CA GLU A 15 -6.08 -7.24 -10.96
C GLU A 15 -4.76 -7.87 -10.54
N THR A 16 -4.55 -9.12 -10.94
CA THR A 16 -3.29 -9.84 -10.72
C THR A 16 -2.89 -10.63 -11.96
N PHE A 17 -1.74 -10.27 -12.53
CA PHE A 17 -1.17 -10.92 -13.70
C PHE A 17 -0.05 -11.87 -13.29
N TYR A 18 -0.20 -13.15 -13.61
CA TYR A 18 0.81 -14.17 -13.33
C TYR A 18 1.70 -14.41 -14.54
N ASN A 19 2.98 -14.67 -14.29
CA ASN A 19 3.83 -15.29 -15.30
C ASN A 19 3.35 -16.73 -15.59
N SER A 20 3.61 -17.26 -16.79
CA SER A 20 3.39 -18.65 -17.19
C SER A 20 3.85 -19.70 -16.16
N LYS A 21 4.95 -19.44 -15.43
CA LYS A 21 5.47 -20.35 -14.39
C LYS A 21 4.84 -20.16 -13.00
N LYS A 22 3.96 -19.17 -12.82
CA LYS A 22 3.37 -18.75 -11.53
C LYS A 22 4.38 -18.44 -10.41
N SER A 23 5.64 -18.20 -10.77
CA SER A 23 6.70 -17.84 -9.82
C SER A 23 6.77 -16.34 -9.53
N ALA A 24 6.09 -15.53 -10.34
CA ALA A 24 5.99 -14.10 -10.16
C ALA A 24 4.60 -13.61 -10.58
N ALA A 25 4.13 -12.56 -9.93
CA ALA A 25 2.90 -11.87 -10.30
C ALA A 25 3.04 -10.35 -10.18
N LEU A 26 2.42 -9.62 -11.10
CA LEU A 26 2.17 -8.19 -10.99
C LEU A 26 0.77 -8.00 -10.42
N TYR A 27 0.63 -7.20 -9.37
CA TYR A 27 -0.67 -6.87 -8.80
C TYR A 27 -0.92 -5.36 -8.87
N ILE A 28 -2.19 -5.02 -9.04
CA ILE A 28 -2.71 -3.66 -8.98
C ILE A 28 -3.86 -3.68 -7.99
N ASP A 29 -3.77 -2.83 -6.98
CA ASP A 29 -4.77 -2.67 -5.93
C ASP A 29 -5.29 -1.23 -5.94
N PHE A 30 -6.46 -1.03 -5.32
CA PHE A 30 -7.00 0.29 -5.03
C PHE A 30 -7.51 0.32 -3.60
N GLY A 31 -7.24 1.41 -2.91
CA GLY A 31 -7.54 1.51 -1.49
C GLY A 31 -7.81 2.92 -1.02
N ALA A 32 -8.19 2.99 0.24
CA ALA A 32 -8.32 4.23 1.00
C ALA A 32 -7.44 4.15 2.24
N PHE A 33 -6.97 5.30 2.70
CA PHE A 33 -6.22 5.42 3.94
C PHE A 33 -6.78 6.53 4.82
N TYR A 34 -6.62 6.34 6.12
CA TYR A 34 -6.81 7.35 7.15
C TYR A 34 -5.57 7.35 8.05
N GLN A 35 -5.05 8.52 8.34
CA GLN A 35 -3.93 8.71 9.24
C GLN A 35 -4.28 9.82 10.23
N ASP A 36 -4.21 9.47 11.50
CA ASP A 36 -4.28 10.42 12.61
C ASP A 36 -2.84 10.92 12.85
N ARG A 37 -2.65 12.23 12.94
CA ARG A 37 -1.36 12.82 13.28
C ARG A 37 -1.54 13.60 14.56
N GLU A 38 -0.86 13.14 15.62
CA GLU A 38 -0.88 13.82 16.91
C GLU A 38 -0.30 15.24 16.76
N ALA A 39 -1.13 16.22 17.08
CA ALA A 39 -0.90 17.62 16.79
C ALA A 39 0.29 18.19 17.58
N SER A 40 1.24 18.80 16.88
CA SER A 40 2.20 19.72 17.48
C SER A 40 1.89 21.13 16.98
N ASN A 41 1.10 21.85 17.77
CA ASN A 41 0.56 23.21 17.58
C ASN A 41 -0.58 23.38 16.56
N ASP A 42 -1.80 23.48 17.08
CA ASP A 42 -3.00 24.18 16.55
C ASP A 42 -3.61 23.85 15.17
N THR A 43 -3.11 22.86 14.43
CA THR A 43 -3.87 22.28 13.30
C THR A 43 -4.02 20.77 13.44
N PHE A 44 -5.27 20.30 13.58
CA PHE A 44 -5.61 18.90 13.38
C PHE A 44 -5.50 18.62 11.88
N GLU A 45 -4.44 17.93 11.45
CA GLU A 45 -4.25 17.53 10.05
C GLU A 45 -4.49 16.02 9.90
N ASP A 46 -5.75 15.63 10.13
CA ASP A 46 -6.24 14.31 9.77
C ASP A 46 -6.08 14.12 8.26
N ARG A 47 -5.36 13.07 7.86
CA ARG A 47 -5.13 12.75 6.45
C ARG A 47 -6.09 11.65 6.03
N VAL A 48 -6.90 11.94 5.02
CA VAL A 48 -7.79 10.96 4.40
C VAL A 48 -7.57 10.97 2.91
N GLY A 49 -7.50 9.80 2.31
CA GLY A 49 -7.15 9.74 0.90
C GLY A 49 -7.38 8.38 0.27
N ILE A 50 -7.07 8.35 -1.02
CA ILE A 50 -7.07 7.14 -1.84
C ILE A 50 -5.64 6.76 -2.20
N ARG A 51 -5.42 5.49 -2.49
CA ARG A 51 -4.12 4.94 -2.88
C ARG A 51 -4.27 3.88 -3.95
N LEU A 52 -3.23 3.74 -4.77
CA LEU A 52 -3.18 2.78 -5.87
C LEU A 52 -1.90 1.93 -5.78
N PRO A 53 -1.82 0.94 -4.88
CA PRO A 53 -0.66 0.06 -4.81
C PRO A 53 -0.44 -0.72 -6.12
N ILE A 54 0.78 -0.66 -6.65
CA ILE A 54 1.20 -1.42 -7.82
C ILE A 54 2.50 -2.11 -7.44
N GLY A 55 2.54 -3.44 -7.54
CA GLY A 55 3.71 -4.18 -7.09
C GLY A 55 3.93 -5.49 -7.82
N VAL A 56 5.16 -5.99 -7.68
CA VAL A 56 5.56 -7.30 -8.18
C VAL A 56 5.87 -8.18 -6.98
N THR A 57 5.34 -9.40 -7.01
CA THR A 57 5.63 -10.46 -6.03
C THR A 57 6.39 -11.62 -6.69
N PHE A 58 7.28 -12.23 -5.93
CA PHE A 58 8.11 -13.38 -6.34
C PHE A 58 7.98 -14.49 -5.29
N GLY A 59 7.57 -15.69 -5.72
CA GLY A 59 7.48 -16.85 -4.85
C GLY A 59 8.87 -17.36 -4.46
N LEU A 60 9.19 -17.37 -3.16
CA LEU A 60 10.43 -17.92 -2.61
C LEU A 60 10.24 -19.35 -2.08
N GLY A 61 9.00 -19.73 -1.76
CA GLY A 61 8.62 -21.05 -1.29
C GLY A 61 7.11 -21.25 -1.43
N ARG A 62 6.56 -22.30 -0.82
CA ARG A 62 5.11 -22.58 -0.89
C ARG A 62 4.26 -21.48 -0.24
N ASN A 63 4.78 -20.83 0.81
CA ASN A 63 4.05 -19.89 1.65
C ASN A 63 4.79 -18.56 1.85
N VAL A 64 5.94 -18.37 1.19
CA VAL A 64 6.82 -17.21 1.37
C VAL A 64 6.98 -16.51 0.03
N GLU A 65 6.74 -15.20 0.02
CA GLU A 65 6.86 -14.35 -1.16
C GLU A 65 7.69 -13.12 -0.84
N ALA A 66 8.53 -12.67 -1.76
CA ALA A 66 9.15 -11.35 -1.70
C ALA A 66 8.37 -10.39 -2.60
N TYR A 67 8.25 -9.13 -2.19
CA TYR A 67 7.56 -8.12 -2.98
C TYR A 67 8.29 -6.79 -3.00
N ILE A 68 8.07 -6.05 -4.07
CA ILE A 68 8.37 -4.61 -4.20
C ILE A 68 7.13 -3.92 -4.76
N GLN A 69 6.82 -2.73 -4.25
CA GLN A 69 5.65 -1.95 -4.68
C GLN A 69 5.93 -0.45 -4.67
N ALA A 70 5.24 0.23 -5.57
CA ALA A 70 5.01 1.67 -5.53
C ALA A 70 3.56 1.94 -5.14
N VAL A 71 3.33 3.02 -4.40
CA VAL A 71 2.02 3.41 -3.90
C VAL A 71 1.80 4.90 -4.14
N PRO A 72 1.39 5.28 -5.36
CA PRO A 72 0.73 6.55 -5.59
C PRO A 72 -0.46 6.70 -4.64
N HIS A 73 -0.55 7.84 -3.97
CA HIS A 73 -1.69 8.19 -3.14
C HIS A 73 -2.08 9.65 -3.32
N TYR A 74 -3.36 9.91 -3.12
CA TYR A 74 -3.94 11.25 -3.13
C TYR A 74 -4.60 11.53 -1.78
N ASP A 75 -4.14 12.58 -1.11
CA ASP A 75 -4.61 13.10 0.17
C ASP A 75 -5.56 14.27 -0.08
N PHE A 76 -6.79 14.17 0.41
CA PHE A 76 -7.82 15.19 0.21
C PHE A 76 -7.66 16.40 1.13
N ASN A 77 -6.83 16.31 2.16
CA ASN A 77 -6.78 17.27 3.26
C ASN A 77 -5.43 17.99 3.39
N ASN A 78 -4.52 17.86 2.43
CA ASN A 78 -3.16 18.40 2.48
C ASN A 78 -2.87 19.29 1.27
N ASP A 79 -2.05 20.33 1.42
CA ASP A 79 -1.64 21.25 0.33
C ASP A 79 -0.75 20.58 -0.75
N LYS A 80 -0.21 19.38 -0.44
CA LYS A 80 0.48 18.51 -1.38
C LYS A 80 -0.30 17.21 -1.54
N ASP A 81 -1.32 17.28 -2.36
CA ASP A 81 -2.34 16.26 -2.45
C ASP A 81 -1.81 14.95 -3.03
N PHE A 82 -0.77 14.94 -3.87
CA PHE A 82 -0.26 13.72 -4.53
C PHE A 82 1.17 13.37 -4.12
N ASP A 83 1.40 12.12 -3.72
CA ASP A 83 2.72 11.57 -3.39
C ASP A 83 2.82 10.08 -3.81
N VAL A 84 4.04 9.54 -3.85
CA VAL A 84 4.33 8.15 -4.21
C VAL A 84 5.24 7.50 -3.18
N ASP A 85 4.69 6.58 -2.39
CA ASP A 85 5.49 5.77 -1.47
C ASP A 85 6.07 4.53 -2.17
N GLY A 86 7.14 3.98 -1.60
CA GLY A 86 7.73 2.71 -2.02
C GLY A 86 7.84 1.74 -0.85
N ALA A 87 7.65 0.45 -1.11
CA ALA A 87 7.91 -0.59 -0.11
C ALA A 87 8.54 -1.83 -0.75
N ILE A 88 9.40 -2.50 0.02
CA ILE A 88 10.00 -3.80 -0.29
C ILE A 88 9.90 -4.67 0.95
N GLY A 89 9.57 -5.95 0.80
CA GLY A 89 9.37 -6.82 1.96
C GLY A 89 9.14 -8.29 1.63
N ILE A 90 8.88 -9.06 2.67
CA ILE A 90 8.53 -10.49 2.61
C ILE A 90 7.11 -10.67 3.15
N ARG A 91 6.31 -11.53 2.50
CA ARG A 91 4.96 -11.91 2.89
C ARG A 91 4.92 -13.40 3.20
N TYR A 92 4.28 -13.75 4.30
CA TYR A 92 3.99 -15.14 4.68
C TYR A 92 2.48 -15.39 4.62
N GLN A 93 2.06 -16.47 3.96
CA GLN A 93 0.67 -16.91 3.91
C GLN A 93 0.48 -18.12 4.86
N PHE A 94 -0.40 -17.97 5.85
CA PHE A 94 -0.74 -18.99 6.84
C PHE A 94 -1.79 -19.97 6.30
#